data_AF-A0A7S1NNZ2-F1
#
_entry.id   AF-A0A7S1NNZ2-F1
#
_cell.length_a   1.000
_cell.length_b   1.000
_cell.length_c   1.000
_cell.angle_alpha   90.00
_cell.angle_beta   90.00
_cell.angle_gamma   90.00
#
_symmetry.space_group_name_H-M   'P 1'
#
loop_
_entity.id
_entity.type
_entity.pdbx_description
1 polymer ?
#
loop_
_entity_poly.entity_id
_entity_poly.type
_entity_poly.pdbx_seq_one_letter_code
_entity_poly.pdbx_strand_id
1 'polypeptide(L)'
;QPFDPNSRLQYREWGSLDPPSSFMELKTKACQSRFDYLDTWGQMVLSQIPRLVIGWHENGRVRHVSDISIEEVEKQAQLHSQFKSEEPPRHHLAMLISLLQQIYDLVQASEEERFSIHWHPSKKSQLALQPYPTLPDPAPPVTLLQSGLLREGAP
;
A
#
# COMPACT_ATOMS: atom_id res chain seq x y z
N GLN A 1 -19.69 28.42 -13.40
CA GLN A 1 -20.67 27.39 -13.78
C GLN A 1 -21.16 26.70 -12.52
N PRO A 2 -22.47 26.47 -12.33
CA PRO A 2 -22.98 25.76 -11.15
C PRO A 2 -22.76 24.25 -11.29
N PHE A 3 -22.61 23.58 -10.14
CA PHE A 3 -22.41 22.13 -9.98
C PHE A 3 -23.67 21.36 -10.40
N ASP A 4 -23.54 20.33 -11.24
CA ASP A 4 -24.66 19.47 -11.64
C ASP A 4 -24.98 18.50 -10.50
N PRO A 5 -26.18 18.58 -9.88
CA PRO A 5 -26.60 17.70 -8.78
C PRO A 5 -26.75 16.23 -9.19
N ASN A 6 -26.68 15.91 -10.48
CA ASN A 6 -26.71 14.53 -10.99
C ASN A 6 -25.30 13.92 -11.18
N SER A 7 -24.23 14.65 -10.88
CA SER A 7 -22.87 14.11 -10.91
C SER A 7 -22.69 13.10 -9.78
N ARG A 8 -22.89 11.82 -10.09
CA ARG A 8 -22.63 10.70 -9.19
C ARG A 8 -21.30 10.07 -9.57
N LEU A 9 -20.35 10.05 -8.63
CA LEU A 9 -19.12 9.29 -8.77
C LEU A 9 -19.49 7.79 -8.72
N GLN A 10 -19.47 7.12 -9.87
CA GLN A 10 -19.67 5.68 -9.92
C GLN A 10 -18.35 4.98 -9.62
N TYR A 11 -18.22 4.44 -8.40
CA TYR A 11 -17.12 3.54 -8.06
C TYR A 11 -17.38 2.16 -8.67
N ARG A 12 -16.46 1.69 -9.50
CA ARG A 12 -16.54 0.39 -10.18
C ARG A 12 -15.15 -0.25 -10.09
N GLU A 13 -15.04 -1.33 -9.34
CA GLU A 13 -13.81 -2.13 -9.25
C GLU A 13 -13.69 -3.01 -10.51
N TRP A 14 -12.73 -2.70 -11.38
CA TRP A 14 -12.36 -3.53 -12.54
C TRP A 14 -10.85 -3.64 -12.56
N GLY A 15 -10.34 -4.85 -12.77
CA GLY A 15 -8.93 -5.11 -13.04
C GLY A 15 -8.75 -5.48 -14.51
N SER A 16 -7.91 -4.73 -15.22
CA SER A 16 -7.42 -5.07 -16.56
C SER A 16 -5.90 -5.13 -16.48
N LEU A 17 -5.28 -6.12 -17.13
CA LEU A 17 -3.81 -6.20 -17.26
C LEU A 17 -3.24 -5.04 -18.11
N ASP A 18 -4.09 -4.45 -18.94
CA ASP A 18 -3.81 -3.26 -19.74
C ASP A 18 -4.84 -2.18 -19.36
N PRO A 19 -4.54 -1.32 -18.37
CA PRO A 19 -5.47 -0.30 -17.97
C PRO A 19 -5.68 0.69 -19.13
N PRO A 20 -6.93 1.08 -19.39
CA PRO A 20 -7.24 2.01 -20.46
C PRO A 20 -6.41 3.30 -20.34
N SER A 21 -5.92 3.83 -21.47
CA SER A 21 -5.24 5.13 -21.53
C SER A 21 -6.11 6.31 -21.04
N SER A 22 -7.40 6.07 -20.87
CA SER A 22 -8.37 7.01 -20.29
C SER A 22 -8.38 7.04 -18.77
N PHE A 23 -7.66 6.14 -18.09
CA PHE A 23 -7.61 6.11 -16.64
C PHE A 23 -6.84 7.32 -16.10
N MET A 24 -7.33 7.83 -14.97
CA MET A 24 -6.74 8.97 -14.29
C MET A 24 -6.77 8.74 -12.79
N GLU A 25 -5.68 9.12 -12.13
CA GLU A 25 -5.57 9.19 -10.69
C GLU A 25 -6.10 10.56 -10.23
N LEU A 26 -6.99 10.57 -9.22
CA LEU A 26 -7.57 11.79 -8.68
C LEU A 26 -7.04 12.03 -7.26
N LYS A 27 -6.33 13.14 -7.05
CA LYS A 27 -5.88 13.55 -5.71
C LYS A 27 -6.37 14.94 -5.37
N THR A 28 -6.51 15.21 -4.07
CA THR A 28 -6.81 16.56 -3.55
C THR A 28 -5.70 17.01 -2.63
N LYS A 29 -5.39 18.31 -2.66
CA LYS A 29 -4.32 18.87 -1.84
C LYS A 29 -4.59 20.33 -1.46
N ALA A 30 -4.23 20.71 -0.24
CA ALA A 30 -4.32 22.11 0.17
C ALA A 30 -3.29 22.96 -0.61
N CYS A 31 -3.67 24.16 -1.06
CA CYS A 31 -2.82 25.04 -1.88
C CYS A 31 -1.46 25.40 -1.26
N GLN A 32 -1.35 25.40 0.08
CA GLN A 32 -0.12 25.73 0.80
C GLN A 32 0.75 24.49 1.11
N SER A 33 0.26 23.29 0.80
CA SER A 33 0.94 22.04 1.13
C SER A 33 1.81 21.56 -0.02
N ARG A 34 2.97 20.98 0.29
CA ARG A 34 3.82 20.31 -0.70
C ARG A 34 3.14 19.03 -1.19
N PHE A 35 3.22 18.78 -2.48
CA PHE A 35 2.76 17.54 -3.09
C PHE A 35 3.87 16.50 -3.10
N ASP A 36 3.52 15.26 -2.74
CA ASP A 36 4.47 14.14 -2.76
C ASP A 36 4.46 13.47 -4.14
N TYR A 37 5.32 13.98 -5.01
CA TYR A 37 5.44 13.50 -6.38
C TYR A 37 6.07 12.11 -6.48
N LEU A 38 6.98 11.75 -5.57
CA LEU A 38 7.67 10.45 -5.64
C LEU A 38 6.73 9.29 -5.29
N ASP A 39 6.00 9.40 -4.18
CA ASP A 39 5.02 8.39 -3.78
C ASP A 39 3.90 8.26 -4.82
N THR A 40 3.40 9.40 -5.32
CA THR A 40 2.35 9.40 -6.33
C THR A 40 2.82 8.80 -7.66
N TRP A 41 4.05 9.13 -8.10
CA TRP A 41 4.63 8.51 -9.29
C TRP A 41 4.74 6.99 -9.14
N GLY A 42 5.21 6.50 -7.99
CA GLY A 42 5.30 5.06 -7.72
C GLY A 42 3.95 4.35 -7.81
N GLN A 43 2.90 4.93 -7.23
CA GLN A 43 1.53 4.41 -7.32
C GLN A 43 1.02 4.36 -8.76
N MET A 44 1.26 5.43 -9.53
CA MET A 44 0.86 5.51 -10.93
C MET A 44 1.60 4.48 -11.80
N VAL A 45 2.91 4.29 -11.59
CA VAL A 45 3.70 3.28 -12.33
C VAL A 45 3.18 1.87 -12.04
N LEU A 46 2.98 1.51 -10.77
CA LEU A 46 2.52 0.17 -10.39
C LEU A 46 1.09 -0.11 -10.86
N SER A 47 0.25 0.92 -10.92
CA SER A 47 -1.14 0.82 -11.39
C SER A 47 -1.26 1.07 -12.90
N GLN A 48 -0.16 1.37 -13.59
CA GLN A 48 -0.10 1.76 -14.99
C GLN A 48 -1.07 2.89 -15.36
N ILE A 49 -1.25 3.88 -14.47
CA ILE A 49 -2.15 5.02 -14.67
C ILE A 49 -1.37 6.16 -15.36
N PRO A 50 -1.79 6.61 -16.56
CA PRO A 50 -1.01 7.56 -17.34
C PRO A 50 -1.18 9.03 -16.93
N ARG A 51 -2.24 9.37 -16.20
CA ARG A 51 -2.62 10.75 -15.91
C ARG A 51 -2.97 10.96 -14.45
N LEU A 52 -2.59 12.13 -13.93
CA LEU A 52 -2.89 12.57 -12.58
C LEU A 52 -3.63 13.91 -12.63
N VAL A 53 -4.77 13.98 -11.95
CA VAL A 53 -5.51 15.22 -11.74
C VAL A 53 -5.46 15.59 -10.26
N ILE A 54 -4.96 16.79 -9.97
CA ILE A 54 -4.83 17.32 -8.61
C ILE A 54 -5.80 18.48 -8.42
N GLY A 55 -6.80 18.29 -7.56
CA GLY A 55 -7.67 19.36 -7.08
C GLY A 55 -7.01 20.11 -5.93
N TRP A 56 -6.51 21.31 -6.20
CA TRP A 56 -5.94 22.18 -5.17
C TRP A 56 -7.04 22.97 -4.47
N HIS A 57 -7.14 22.84 -3.16
CA HIS A 57 -8.21 23.45 -2.39
C HIS A 57 -7.71 24.39 -1.29
N GLU A 58 -8.58 25.32 -0.92
CA GLU A 58 -8.41 26.25 0.20
C GLU A 58 -9.78 26.45 0.84
N ASN A 59 -9.88 26.29 2.17
CA ASN A 59 -11.14 26.42 2.92
C ASN A 59 -12.29 25.57 2.33
N GLY A 60 -11.99 24.33 1.96
CA GLY A 60 -12.97 23.39 1.40
C GLY A 60 -13.43 23.69 -0.03
N ARG A 61 -12.83 24.67 -0.72
CA ARG A 61 -13.17 25.02 -2.11
C ARG A 61 -11.99 24.75 -3.04
N VAL A 62 -12.26 24.09 -4.17
CA VAL A 62 -11.26 23.92 -5.23
C VAL A 62 -10.94 25.28 -5.84
N ARG A 63 -9.66 25.62 -5.84
CA ARG A 63 -9.10 26.87 -6.38
C ARG A 63 -8.50 26.65 -7.75
N HIS A 64 -7.79 25.54 -7.92
CA HIS A 64 -7.06 25.22 -9.13
C HIS A 64 -7.08 23.70 -9.34
N VAL A 65 -7.07 23.28 -10.60
CA VAL A 65 -6.96 21.88 -10.99
C VAL A 65 -5.74 21.75 -11.88
N SER A 66 -4.82 20.88 -11.50
CA SER A 66 -3.67 20.52 -12.33
C SER A 66 -3.94 19.16 -12.98
N ASP A 67 -3.70 19.06 -14.28
CA ASP A 67 -3.84 17.82 -15.05
C ASP A 67 -2.48 17.55 -15.70
N ILE A 68 -1.80 16.51 -15.22
CA ILE A 68 -0.40 16.24 -15.55
C ILE A 68 -0.20 14.78 -15.96
N SER A 69 0.66 14.56 -16.94
CA SER A 69 1.03 13.21 -17.38
C SER A 69 2.01 12.56 -16.41
N ILE A 70 2.08 11.24 -16.42
CA ILE A 70 3.00 10.48 -15.58
C ILE A 70 4.47 10.88 -15.78
N GLU A 71 4.87 11.29 -17.00
CA GLU A 71 6.22 11.78 -17.30
C GLU A 71 6.50 13.12 -16.59
N GLU A 72 5.51 14.01 -16.54
CA GLU A 72 5.64 15.26 -15.80
C GLU A 72 5.68 15.00 -14.29
N VAL A 73 4.91 14.01 -13.77
CA VAL A 73 5.02 13.59 -12.36
C VAL A 73 6.43 13.06 -12.07
N GLU A 74 7.01 12.24 -12.95
CA GLU A 74 8.40 11.75 -12.82
C GLU A 74 9.39 12.92 -12.75
N LYS A 75 9.24 13.90 -13.65
CA LYS A 75 10.10 15.08 -13.69
C LYS A 75 10.01 15.92 -12.42
N GLN A 76 8.79 16.14 -11.90
CA GLN A 76 8.60 16.85 -10.64
C GLN A 76 9.21 16.08 -9.47
N ALA A 77 9.08 14.75 -9.44
CA ALA A 77 9.73 13.91 -8.43
C ALA A 77 11.26 14.03 -8.47
N GLN A 78 11.86 14.04 -9.66
CA GLN A 78 13.30 14.25 -9.86
C GLN A 78 13.76 15.63 -9.39
N LEU A 79 13.02 16.68 -9.75
CA LEU A 79 13.36 18.05 -9.34
C LEU A 79 13.33 18.19 -7.81
N HIS A 80 12.33 17.60 -7.16
CA HIS A 80 12.22 17.64 -5.70
C HIS A 80 13.29 16.79 -4.99
N SER A 81 13.74 15.68 -5.58
CA SER A 81 14.78 14.81 -5.00
C SER A 81 16.18 15.43 -5.04
N GLN A 82 16.49 16.21 -6.09
CA GLN A 82 17.77 16.91 -6.25
C GLN A 82 18.06 17.93 -5.14
N PHE A 83 17.04 18.50 -4.49
CA PHE A 83 17.22 19.43 -3.38
C PHE A 83 17.46 18.75 -2.02
N LYS A 84 17.34 17.41 -1.94
CA LYS A 84 17.35 16.67 -0.67
C LYS A 84 18.38 15.54 -0.58
N SER A 85 19.25 15.35 -1.57
CA SER A 85 20.13 14.17 -1.66
C SER A 85 19.35 12.86 -1.80
N GLU A 86 18.13 12.91 -2.36
CA GLU A 86 17.30 11.73 -2.59
C GLU A 86 17.60 11.16 -3.99
N GLU A 87 17.77 9.83 -4.04
CA GLU A 87 18.05 9.07 -5.26
C GLU A 87 16.95 9.30 -6.33
N PRO A 88 17.28 9.18 -7.63
CA PRO A 88 16.28 9.42 -8.67
C PRO A 88 15.12 8.40 -8.57
N PRO A 89 13.89 8.73 -9.01
CA PRO A 89 12.74 7.84 -8.92
C PRO A 89 12.98 6.43 -9.49
N ARG A 90 13.70 6.35 -10.61
CA ARG A 90 14.06 5.06 -11.24
C ARG A 90 14.99 4.20 -10.38
N HIS A 91 15.79 4.80 -9.50
CA HIS A 91 16.61 4.06 -8.55
C HIS A 91 15.74 3.33 -7.52
N HIS A 92 14.68 3.97 -7.02
CA HIS A 92 13.74 3.32 -6.12
C HIS A 92 13.04 2.12 -6.77
N LEU A 93 12.69 2.24 -8.06
CA LEU A 93 12.13 1.10 -8.80
C LEU A 93 13.13 -0.06 -8.92
N ALA A 94 14.40 0.24 -9.22
CA ALA A 94 15.45 -0.78 -9.28
C ALA A 94 15.67 -1.47 -7.93
N MET A 95 15.65 -0.71 -6.82
CA MET A 95 15.70 -1.28 -5.48
C MET A 95 14.49 -2.18 -5.20
N LEU A 96 13.28 -1.75 -5.56
CA LEU A 96 12.08 -2.56 -5.40
C LEU A 96 12.18 -3.87 -6.18
N ILE A 97 12.62 -3.83 -7.44
CA ILE A 97 12.84 -5.03 -8.26
C ILE A 97 13.84 -5.97 -7.59
N SER A 98 14.97 -5.43 -7.10
CA SER A 98 15.97 -6.22 -6.40
C SER A 98 15.42 -6.88 -5.13
N LEU A 99 14.62 -6.14 -4.34
CA LEU A 99 13.98 -6.68 -3.13
C LEU A 99 12.95 -7.76 -3.47
N LEU A 100 12.13 -7.56 -4.51
CA LEU A 100 11.18 -8.56 -4.97
C LEU A 100 11.88 -9.84 -5.44
N GLN A 101 13.01 -9.71 -6.15
CA GLN A 101 13.81 -10.86 -6.55
C GLN A 101 14.38 -11.60 -5.33
N GLN A 102 14.93 -10.89 -4.34
CA GLN A 102 15.41 -11.51 -3.10
C GLN A 102 14.30 -12.26 -2.36
N ILE A 103 13.10 -11.67 -2.28
CA ILE A 103 11.94 -12.32 -1.67
C ILE A 103 11.58 -13.59 -2.45
N TYR A 104 11.54 -13.50 -3.78
CA TYR A 104 11.26 -14.65 -4.64
C TYR A 104 12.27 -15.79 -4.41
N ASP A 105 13.57 -15.48 -4.43
CA ASP A 105 14.63 -16.47 -4.26
C ASP A 105 14.55 -17.14 -2.88
N LEU A 106 14.28 -16.36 -1.83
CA LEU A 106 14.15 -16.88 -0.46
C LEU A 106 12.90 -17.76 -0.29
N VAL A 107 11.78 -17.41 -0.94
CA VAL A 107 10.58 -18.24 -0.93
C VAL A 107 10.80 -19.54 -1.71
N GLN A 108 11.46 -19.50 -2.87
CA GLN A 108 11.77 -20.70 -3.67
C GLN A 108 12.74 -21.65 -2.97
N ALA A 109 13.65 -21.11 -2.16
CA ALA A 109 14.63 -21.91 -1.41
C ALA A 109 14.05 -22.55 -0.12
N SER A 110 12.82 -22.23 0.25
CA SER A 110 12.21 -22.68 1.50
C SER A 110 11.12 -23.74 1.25
N GLU A 111 11.01 -24.69 2.17
CA GLU A 111 9.96 -25.72 2.17
C GLU A 111 8.65 -25.25 2.83
N GLU A 112 8.69 -24.09 3.51
CA GLU A 112 7.55 -23.51 4.22
C GLU A 112 6.50 -22.90 3.27
N GLU A 113 5.22 -23.06 3.61
CA GLU A 113 4.11 -22.47 2.82
C GLU A 113 3.84 -21.00 3.17
N ARG A 114 4.37 -20.51 4.31
CA ARG A 114 4.06 -19.17 4.86
C ARG A 114 5.27 -18.51 5.50
N PHE A 115 5.40 -17.21 5.25
CA PHE A 115 6.50 -16.40 5.74
C PHE A 115 6.04 -15.04 6.22
N SER A 116 6.78 -14.45 7.16
CA SER A 116 6.69 -13.03 7.48
C SER A 116 7.90 -12.28 6.92
N ILE A 117 7.63 -11.13 6.30
CA ILE A 117 8.66 -10.21 5.81
C ILE A 117 8.75 -9.04 6.79
N HIS A 118 9.93 -8.85 7.39
CA HIS A 118 10.19 -7.77 8.34
C HIS A 118 11.04 -6.67 7.69
N TRP A 119 10.54 -5.43 7.74
CA TRP A 119 11.28 -4.25 7.27
C TRP A 119 11.92 -3.50 8.44
N HIS A 120 13.23 -3.28 8.37
CA HIS A 120 13.97 -2.51 9.37
C HIS A 120 14.53 -1.20 8.77
N PRO A 121 14.01 -0.02 9.17
CA PRO A 121 14.39 1.26 8.56
C PRO A 121 15.88 1.63 8.73
N SER A 122 16.55 1.10 9.76
CA SER A 122 17.98 1.31 10.03
C SER A 122 18.90 0.31 9.31
N LYS A 123 18.35 -0.77 8.76
CA LYS A 123 19.08 -1.82 8.03
C LYS A 123 18.45 -2.00 6.65
N LYS A 124 18.54 -0.95 5.83
CA LYS A 124 17.91 -0.80 4.50
C LYS A 124 18.14 -1.95 3.49
N SER A 125 18.93 -2.96 3.83
CA SER A 125 19.41 -4.02 2.93
C SER A 125 19.28 -5.43 3.51
N GLN A 126 18.61 -5.61 4.66
CA GLN A 126 18.47 -6.93 5.27
C GLN A 126 16.99 -7.31 5.37
N LEU A 127 16.56 -8.17 4.45
CA LEU A 127 15.32 -8.92 4.57
C LEU A 127 15.61 -10.18 5.37
N ALA A 128 14.83 -10.42 6.42
CA ALA A 128 14.83 -11.69 7.13
C ALA A 128 13.45 -12.32 6.93
N LEU A 129 13.43 -13.55 6.40
CA LEU A 129 12.25 -14.39 6.49
C LEU A 129 12.26 -15.06 7.86
N GLN A 130 11.13 -15.01 8.56
CA GLN A 130 10.89 -15.86 9.71
C GLN A 130 9.74 -16.82 9.38
N PRO A 131 9.79 -18.06 9.89
CA PRO A 131 8.64 -18.95 9.86
C PRO A 131 7.46 -18.24 10.51
N TYR A 132 6.27 -18.42 9.95
CA TYR A 132 5.07 -17.89 10.58
C TYR A 132 4.94 -18.50 11.99
N PRO A 133 4.69 -17.71 13.04
CA PRO A 133 4.53 -18.27 14.38
C PRO A 133 3.39 -19.28 14.35
N THR A 134 3.68 -20.52 14.69
CA THR A 134 2.65 -21.54 14.92
C THR A 134 1.78 -21.04 16.06
N LEU A 135 0.50 -20.81 15.77
CA LEU A 135 -0.47 -20.57 16.81
C LEU A 135 -0.44 -21.78 17.75
N PRO A 136 -0.40 -21.59 19.08
CA PRO A 136 -0.53 -22.71 20.00
C PRO A 136 -1.85 -23.42 19.69
N ASP A 137 -1.83 -24.76 19.69
CA ASP A 137 -3.02 -25.57 19.48
C ASP A 137 -4.15 -25.05 20.38
N PRO A 138 -5.38 -24.88 19.85
CA PRO A 138 -6.50 -24.53 20.69
C PRO A 138 -6.58 -25.59 21.80
N ALA A 139 -6.59 -25.12 23.06
CA ALA A 139 -6.72 -26.00 24.21
C ALA A 139 -7.88 -26.97 23.98
N PRO A 140 -7.70 -28.28 24.26
CA PRO A 140 -8.77 -29.24 24.06
C PRO A 140 -10.02 -28.76 24.80
N PRO A 141 -11.22 -28.93 24.20
CA PRO A 141 -12.46 -28.47 24.81
C PRO A 141 -12.56 -29.05 26.22
N VAL A 142 -12.76 -28.18 27.21
CA VAL A 142 -12.96 -28.57 28.60
C VAL A 142 -14.17 -29.50 28.65
N THR A 143 -13.93 -30.79 28.85
CA THR A 143 -14.99 -31.74 29.18
C THR A 143 -15.55 -31.32 30.52
N LEU A 144 -16.73 -30.68 30.52
CA LEU A 144 -17.52 -30.46 31.73
C LEU A 144 -17.90 -31.84 32.28
N LEU A 145 -17.09 -32.35 33.21
CA LEU A 145 -17.46 -33.50 34.03
C LEU A 145 -18.72 -33.10 34.81
N GLN A 146 -19.87 -33.62 34.37
CA GLN A 146 -21.05 -33.73 35.20
C GLN A 146 -20.75 -34.71 36.34
N SER A 147 -20.07 -34.24 37.39
CA SER A 147 -19.99 -34.99 38.64
C SER A 147 -21.19 -34.59 39.50
N GLY A 148 -22.18 -35.48 39.50
CA GLY A 148 -23.31 -35.45 40.41
C GLY A 148 -22.83 -35.39 41.87
N LEU A 149 -23.47 -34.51 42.62
CA LEU A 149 -23.42 -34.48 44.08
C LEU A 149 -24.06 -35.77 44.63
N LEU A 150 -23.25 -36.80 44.87
CA LEU A 150 -23.53 -37.75 45.95
C LEU A 150 -22.80 -37.22 47.19
N ARG A 151 -23.57 -36.58 48.08
CA ARG A 151 -23.16 -36.44 49.48
C ARG A 151 -23.69 -37.66 50.23
N GLU A 152 -22.82 -38.64 50.39
CA GLU A 152 -22.88 -39.56 51.53
C GLU A 152 -22.01 -39.00 52.67
N GLY A 153 -22.47 -39.22 53.90
CA GLY A 153 -21.82 -38.83 55.15
C GLY A 153 -22.84 -38.12 56.05
N ALA A 154 -23.22 -38.63 57.21
CA ALA A 154 -22.62 -39.67 58.05
C ALA A 154 -23.69 -40.13 59.10
N PRO A 155 -23.38 -41.00 60.08
CA PRO A 155 -24.35 -41.75 60.88
C PRO A 155 -25.20 -40.92 61.85
#